data_AF-A0A413RP50-F1
#
_entry.id   AF-A0A413RP50-F1
#
_cell.length_a   1.000
_cell.length_b   1.000
_cell.length_c   1.000
_cell.angle_alpha   90.00
_cell.angle_beta   90.00
_cell.angle_gamma   90.00
#
_symmetry.space_group_name_H-M   'P 1'
#
loop_
_entity.id
_entity.type
_entity.pdbx_description
1 polymer ?
#
loop_
_entity_poly.entity_id
_entity_poly.type
_entity_poly.pdbx_seq_one_letter_code
_entity_poly.pdbx_strand_id
1 'polypeptide(L)'
;MRLNGKRGSFLLPFGLIHFAFGAAYIFPETTESTAKSIGFLLRLGVPVVIAGLPWVLSAIAAIAAAFDRGRDWYGFAALVAVHVAWTFVFLLSWVLGDNPRGYAWALMFAGLAWATYTVSGMVDPDSVKHPDVQK
;
A
#
# COMPACT_ATOMS: atom_id res chain seq x y z
N MET A 1 18.97 13.75 3.57
CA MET A 1 18.42 12.48 4.10
C MET A 1 19.05 11.32 3.33
N ARG A 2 19.45 10.23 4.00
CA ARG A 2 20.01 9.03 3.35
C ARG A 2 18.96 7.92 3.38
N LEU A 3 18.86 7.14 2.31
CA LEU A 3 17.93 6.02 2.21
C LEU A 3 18.23 4.95 3.28
N ASN A 4 17.18 4.30 3.81
CA ASN A 4 17.26 3.23 4.81
C ASN A 4 17.59 1.87 4.18
N GLY A 5 18.78 1.74 3.57
CA GLY A 5 19.27 0.46 3.07
C GLY A 5 18.31 -0.20 2.07
N LYS A 6 18.19 -1.52 2.16
CA LYS A 6 17.31 -2.30 1.26
C LYS A 6 15.83 -2.06 1.55
N ARG A 7 15.48 -1.83 2.82
CA ARG A 7 14.09 -1.58 3.24
C ARG A 7 13.58 -0.25 2.70
N GLY A 8 14.40 0.80 2.75
CA GLY A 8 14.11 2.09 2.13
C GLY A 8 14.01 2.01 0.61
N SER A 9 14.87 1.21 -0.04
CA SER A 9 14.77 0.93 -1.49
C SER A 9 13.49 0.20 -1.88
N PHE A 10 12.88 -0.55 -0.98
CA PHE A 10 11.57 -1.18 -1.20
C PHE A 10 10.43 -0.18 -0.96
N LEU A 11 10.47 0.55 0.15
CA LEU A 11 9.42 1.49 0.57
C LEU A 11 9.24 2.66 -0.40
N LEU A 12 10.32 3.21 -0.96
CA LEU A 12 10.25 4.37 -1.84
C LEU A 12 9.45 4.10 -3.12
N PRO A 13 9.77 3.09 -3.96
CA PRO A 13 8.99 2.79 -5.16
C PRO A 13 7.57 2.33 -4.83
N PHE A 14 7.35 1.54 -3.77
CA PHE A 14 6.00 1.15 -3.36
C PHE A 14 5.16 2.36 -2.90
N GLY A 15 5.77 3.30 -2.19
CA GLY A 15 5.15 4.57 -1.83
C GLY A 15 4.75 5.39 -3.06
N LEU A 16 5.62 5.46 -4.08
CA LEU A 16 5.29 6.13 -5.35
C LEU A 16 4.15 5.43 -6.10
N ILE A 17 4.11 4.10 -6.09
CA ILE A 17 3.00 3.32 -6.66
C ILE A 17 1.69 3.65 -5.92
N HIS A 18 1.70 3.65 -4.58
CA HIS A 18 0.53 4.05 -3.79
C HIS A 18 0.10 5.48 -4.08
N PHE A 19 1.05 6.41 -4.25
CA PHE A 19 0.74 7.78 -4.63
C PHE A 19 0.04 7.83 -5.99
N ALA A 20 0.54 7.08 -6.98
CA ALA A 20 -0.08 7.00 -8.30
C ALA A 20 -1.49 6.40 -8.25
N PHE A 21 -1.71 5.35 -7.45
CA PHE A 21 -3.06 4.83 -7.20
C PHE A 21 -3.95 5.91 -6.60
N GLY A 22 -3.55 6.55 -5.49
CA GLY A 22 -4.32 7.59 -4.84
C GLY A 22 -4.61 8.77 -5.76
N ALA A 23 -3.63 9.21 -6.55
CA ALA A 23 -3.79 10.24 -7.56
C ALA A 23 -4.81 9.83 -8.62
N ALA A 24 -4.83 8.57 -9.09
CA ALA A 24 -5.81 8.08 -10.06
C ALA A 24 -7.26 8.04 -9.53
N TYR A 25 -7.46 8.01 -8.21
CA TYR A 25 -8.79 8.19 -7.60
C TYR A 25 -9.21 9.66 -7.52
N ILE A 26 -8.26 10.60 -7.54
CA ILE A 26 -8.50 12.03 -7.31
C ILE A 26 -8.47 12.82 -8.64
N PHE A 27 -7.63 12.43 -9.60
CA PHE A 27 -7.33 13.16 -10.84
C PHE A 27 -7.07 12.22 -12.03
N PRO A 28 -7.58 12.51 -13.24
CA PRO A 28 -8.88 13.11 -13.58
C PRO A 28 -10.03 12.11 -13.33
N GLU A 29 -11.27 12.45 -13.72
CA GLU A 29 -12.49 11.68 -13.44
C GLU A 29 -12.31 10.15 -13.52
N THR A 30 -12.79 9.50 -12.46
CA THR A 30 -12.70 8.06 -12.26
C THR A 30 -13.33 7.30 -13.44
N THR A 31 -12.59 6.34 -13.99
CA THR A 31 -13.13 5.48 -15.06
C THR A 31 -14.31 4.65 -14.56
N GLU A 32 -15.25 4.34 -15.46
CA GLU A 32 -16.41 3.49 -15.15
C GLU A 32 -15.99 2.12 -14.55
N SER A 33 -14.87 1.58 -15.02
CA SER A 33 -14.27 0.35 -14.48
C SER A 33 -13.86 0.48 -13.00
N THR A 34 -13.27 1.61 -12.64
CA THR A 34 -12.88 1.89 -11.25
C THR A 34 -14.12 2.11 -10.39
N ALA A 35 -15.11 2.87 -10.87
CA ALA A 35 -16.37 3.08 -10.17
C ALA A 35 -17.12 1.76 -9.91
N LYS A 36 -17.16 0.83 -10.87
CA LYS A 36 -17.72 -0.52 -10.70
C LYS A 36 -17.01 -1.31 -9.61
N SER A 37 -15.68 -1.21 -9.56
CA SER A 37 -14.85 -1.91 -8.57
C SER A 37 -15.10 -1.46 -7.13
N ILE A 38 -15.52 -0.21 -6.93
CA ILE A 38 -15.90 0.35 -5.63
C ILE A 38 -17.40 0.61 -5.51
N GLY A 39 -18.23 -0.04 -6.34
CA GLY A 39 -19.66 0.26 -6.46
C GLY A 39 -20.42 0.19 -5.12
N PHE A 40 -20.08 -0.77 -4.27
CA PHE A 40 -20.65 -0.86 -2.93
C PHE A 40 -20.26 0.33 -2.03
N LEU A 41 -19.03 0.84 -2.11
CA LEU A 41 -18.61 2.03 -1.35
C LEU A 41 -19.40 3.26 -1.81
N LEU A 42 -19.61 3.39 -3.12
CA LEU A 42 -20.45 4.45 -3.69
C LEU A 42 -21.90 4.35 -3.20
N ARG A 43 -22.45 3.14 -3.10
CA ARG A 43 -23.80 2.90 -2.53
C ARG A 43 -23.91 3.28 -1.05
N LEU A 44 -22.81 3.17 -0.30
CA LEU A 44 -22.70 3.65 1.08
C LEU A 44 -22.50 5.18 1.17
N GLY A 45 -22.50 5.88 0.04
CA GLY A 45 -22.30 7.34 -0.01
C GLY A 45 -20.84 7.76 0.12
N VAL A 46 -19.88 6.84 0.01
CA VAL A 46 -18.44 7.17 0.04
C VAL A 46 -18.04 7.72 -1.33
N PRO A 47 -17.64 9.01 -1.44
CA PRO A 47 -17.16 9.57 -2.70
C PRO A 47 -15.86 8.91 -3.15
N VAL A 48 -15.63 8.81 -4.46
CA VAL A 48 -14.41 8.19 -5.01
C VAL A 48 -13.13 8.85 -4.49
N VAL A 49 -13.15 10.18 -4.34
CA VAL A 49 -12.03 10.96 -3.80
C VAL A 49 -11.64 10.46 -2.40
N ILE A 50 -12.62 10.11 -1.55
CA ILE A 50 -12.36 9.59 -0.20
C ILE A 50 -11.71 8.21 -0.28
N ALA A 51 -12.07 7.38 -1.26
CA ALA A 51 -11.40 6.10 -1.51
C ALA A 51 -9.93 6.29 -1.97
N GLY A 52 -9.56 7.44 -2.53
CA GLY A 52 -8.17 7.77 -2.86
C GLY A 52 -7.28 8.11 -1.65
N LEU A 53 -7.87 8.63 -0.56
CA LEU A 53 -7.10 9.17 0.56
C LEU A 53 -6.20 8.12 1.27
N PRO A 54 -6.65 6.88 1.54
CA PRO A 54 -5.78 5.87 2.17
C PRO A 54 -4.50 5.58 1.36
N TRP A 55 -4.60 5.57 0.02
CA TRP A 55 -3.45 5.41 -0.86
C TRP A 55 -2.46 6.56 -0.73
N VAL A 56 -2.94 7.80 -0.71
CA VAL A 56 -2.08 8.99 -0.55
C VAL A 56 -1.42 9.00 0.84
N LEU A 57 -2.17 8.71 1.91
CA LEU A 57 -1.64 8.70 3.27
C LEU A 57 -0.58 7.60 3.46
N SER A 58 -0.82 6.40 2.92
CA SER A 58 0.15 5.31 2.95
C SER A 58 1.39 5.61 2.10
N ALA A 59 1.24 6.30 0.98
CA ALA A 59 2.36 6.77 0.18
C ALA A 59 3.25 7.73 0.97
N ILE A 60 2.67 8.72 1.63
CA ILE A 60 3.40 9.69 2.47
C ILE A 60 4.15 8.95 3.59
N ALA A 61 3.46 8.02 4.28
CA ALA A 61 4.06 7.20 5.33
C ALA A 61 5.24 6.36 4.79
N ALA A 62 5.08 5.69 3.65
CA ALA A 62 6.12 4.86 3.05
C ALA A 62 7.33 5.69 2.59
N ILE A 63 7.10 6.85 1.95
CA ILE A 63 8.17 7.75 1.50
C ILE A 63 8.93 8.31 2.70
N ALA A 64 8.24 8.73 3.77
CA ALA A 64 8.89 9.19 4.99
C ALA A 64 9.71 8.06 5.65
N ALA A 65 9.14 6.87 5.78
CA ALA A 65 9.79 5.69 6.33
C ALA A 65 11.01 5.25 5.52
N ALA A 66 11.03 5.49 4.20
CA ALA A 66 12.16 5.16 3.35
C ALA A 66 13.47 5.87 3.74
N PHE A 67 13.37 6.99 4.48
CA PHE A 67 14.52 7.76 4.97
C PHE A 67 14.70 7.67 6.50
N ASP A 68 13.84 6.96 7.22
CA ASP A 68 13.82 6.89 8.68
C ASP A 68 14.39 5.56 9.19
N ARG A 69 15.71 5.55 9.47
CA ARG A 69 16.41 4.35 9.95
C ARG A 69 15.98 4.02 11.37
N GLY A 70 15.42 2.82 11.56
CA GLY A 70 15.04 2.29 12.87
C GLY A 70 13.58 2.49 13.26
N ARG A 71 12.80 3.25 12.48
CA ARG A 71 11.35 3.41 12.70
C ARG A 71 10.51 3.15 11.45
N ASP A 72 11.06 2.55 10.41
CA ASP A 72 10.39 2.33 9.12
C ASP A 72 9.12 1.44 9.15
N TRP A 73 8.82 0.81 10.29
CA TRP A 73 7.66 -0.05 10.49
C TRP A 73 6.34 0.64 10.14
N TYR A 74 6.20 1.96 10.37
CA TYR A 74 4.95 2.67 10.06
C TYR A 74 4.70 2.75 8.54
N GLY A 75 5.75 2.83 7.73
CA GLY A 75 5.63 2.77 6.27
C GLY A 75 5.11 1.42 5.81
N PHE A 76 5.72 0.33 6.29
CA PHE A 76 5.25 -1.02 5.99
C PHE A 76 3.83 -1.27 6.47
N ALA A 77 3.50 -0.87 7.71
CA ALA A 77 2.17 -1.04 8.28
C ALA A 77 1.10 -0.30 7.45
N ALA A 78 1.40 0.94 7.03
CA ALA A 78 0.48 1.72 6.20
C ALA A 78 0.23 1.08 4.83
N LEU A 79 1.29 0.60 4.16
CA LEU A 79 1.17 -0.11 2.88
C LEU A 79 0.33 -1.40 3.02
N VAL A 80 0.63 -2.24 4.03
CA VAL A 80 -0.10 -3.47 4.30
C VAL A 80 -1.57 -3.19 4.59
N ALA A 81 -1.87 -2.20 5.44
CA ALA A 81 -3.24 -1.86 5.82
C ALA A 81 -4.10 -1.48 4.60
N VAL A 82 -3.55 -0.68 3.68
CA VAL A 82 -4.25 -0.28 2.45
C VAL A 82 -4.48 -1.47 1.53
N HIS A 83 -3.46 -2.31 1.32
CA HIS A 83 -3.64 -3.52 0.50
C HIS A 83 -4.69 -4.48 1.09
N VAL A 84 -4.66 -4.72 2.40
CA VAL A 84 -5.67 -5.56 3.08
C VAL A 84 -7.06 -4.96 2.93
N ALA A 85 -7.22 -3.65 3.15
CA ALA A 85 -8.50 -2.99 2.96
C ALA A 85 -9.01 -3.16 1.52
N TRP A 86 -8.15 -2.98 0.52
CA TRP A 86 -8.54 -3.15 -0.89
C TRP A 86 -8.78 -4.60 -1.29
N THR A 87 -8.12 -5.58 -0.66
CA THR A 87 -8.50 -6.99 -0.77
C THR A 87 -9.98 -7.17 -0.43
N PHE A 88 -10.42 -6.66 0.72
CA PHE A 88 -11.82 -6.78 1.14
C PHE A 88 -12.79 -5.99 0.24
N VAL A 89 -12.41 -4.79 -0.20
CA VAL A 89 -13.21 -4.01 -1.17
C VAL A 89 -13.50 -4.83 -2.43
N PHE A 90 -12.46 -5.42 -3.02
CA PHE A 90 -12.62 -6.20 -4.24
C PHE A 90 -13.32 -7.56 -4.01
N LEU A 91 -13.12 -8.18 -2.84
CA LEU A 91 -13.84 -9.40 -2.45
C LEU A 91 -15.34 -9.13 -2.29
N LEU A 92 -15.70 -8.04 -1.62
CA LEU A 92 -17.10 -7.63 -1.46
C LEU A 92 -17.72 -7.22 -2.79
N SER A 93 -17.01 -6.46 -3.62
CA SER A 93 -17.47 -6.09 -4.97
C SER A 93 -17.77 -7.34 -5.83
N TRP A 94 -16.97 -8.40 -5.68
CA TRP A 94 -17.22 -9.69 -6.32
C TRP A 94 -18.45 -10.39 -5.76
N VAL A 95 -18.56 -10.53 -4.43
CA VAL A 95 -19.69 -11.20 -3.76
C VAL A 95 -21.02 -10.49 -4.02
N LEU A 96 -21.01 -9.16 -4.14
CA LEU A 96 -22.19 -8.34 -4.43
C LEU A 96 -22.54 -8.26 -5.92
N GLY A 97 -21.72 -8.85 -6.81
CA GLY A 97 -21.96 -8.87 -8.26
C GLY A 97 -21.60 -7.58 -9.01
N ASP A 98 -21.02 -6.58 -8.34
CA ASP A 98 -20.61 -5.32 -8.98
C ASP A 98 -19.40 -5.50 -9.90
N ASN A 99 -18.50 -6.41 -9.54
CA ASN A 99 -17.29 -6.72 -10.30
C ASN A 99 -17.10 -8.24 -10.46
N PRO A 100 -17.48 -8.82 -11.61
CA PRO A 100 -17.33 -10.26 -11.87
C PRO A 100 -15.90 -10.77 -11.74
N ARG A 101 -14.89 -9.91 -11.91
CA ARG A 101 -13.46 -10.23 -11.79
C ARG A 101 -12.83 -9.69 -10.49
N GLY A 102 -13.65 -9.28 -9.51
CA GLY A 102 -13.15 -8.74 -8.24
C GLY A 102 -12.25 -9.71 -7.47
N TYR A 103 -12.49 -11.02 -7.57
CA TYR A 103 -11.63 -12.04 -6.95
C TYR A 103 -10.16 -11.97 -7.40
N ALA A 104 -9.90 -11.64 -8.68
CA ALA A 104 -8.54 -11.56 -9.21
C ALA A 104 -7.79 -10.37 -8.61
N TRP A 105 -8.45 -9.22 -8.51
CA TRP A 105 -7.91 -8.02 -7.86
C TRP A 105 -7.74 -8.23 -6.35
N ALA A 106 -8.70 -8.90 -5.70
CA ALA A 106 -8.59 -9.22 -4.27
C ALA A 106 -7.36 -10.10 -3.98
N LEU A 107 -7.11 -11.13 -4.80
CA LEU A 107 -5.92 -11.98 -4.70
C LEU A 107 -4.63 -11.20 -4.98
N MET A 108 -4.62 -10.31 -5.98
CA MET A 108 -3.48 -9.45 -6.27
C MET A 108 -3.12 -8.58 -5.06
N PHE A 109 -4.09 -7.89 -4.47
CA PHE A 109 -3.84 -7.06 -3.29
C PHE A 109 -3.46 -7.89 -2.05
N ALA A 110 -4.02 -9.09 -1.89
CA ALA A 110 -3.63 -9.99 -0.80
C ALA A 110 -2.17 -10.44 -0.96
N GLY A 111 -1.75 -10.75 -2.19
CA GLY A 111 -0.36 -11.07 -2.52
C GLY A 111 0.58 -9.90 -2.26
N LEU A 112 0.19 -8.67 -2.63
CA LEU A 112 0.96 -7.46 -2.32
C LEU A 112 1.07 -7.21 -0.81
N ALA A 113 -0.03 -7.33 -0.06
CA ALA A 113 -0.03 -7.24 1.39
C ALA A 113 0.94 -8.25 2.02
N TRP A 114 0.88 -9.51 1.58
CA TRP A 114 1.76 -10.58 2.04
C TRP A 114 3.23 -10.30 1.73
N ALA A 115 3.53 -9.87 0.51
CA ALA A 115 4.90 -9.54 0.10
C ALA A 115 5.45 -8.36 0.93
N THR A 116 4.69 -7.28 1.08
CA THR A 116 5.08 -6.12 1.90
C THR A 116 5.27 -6.51 3.36
N TYR A 117 4.36 -7.31 3.93
CA TYR A 117 4.49 -7.83 5.30
C TYR A 117 5.76 -8.68 5.46
N THR A 118 6.04 -9.57 4.51
CA THR A 118 7.24 -10.42 4.53
C THR A 118 8.52 -9.58 4.52
N VAL A 119 8.59 -8.57 3.64
CA VAL A 119 9.75 -7.64 3.59
C VAL A 119 9.89 -6.84 4.88
N SER A 120 8.77 -6.49 5.53
CA SER A 120 8.80 -5.78 6.82
C SER A 120 9.47 -6.58 7.95
N GLY A 121 9.49 -7.92 7.85
CA GLY A 121 10.17 -8.81 8.79
C GLY A 121 11.64 -9.09 8.44
N MET A 122 12.12 -8.68 7.27
CA MET A 122 13.51 -8.91 6.88
C MET A 122 14.46 -7.98 7.64
N VAL A 123 15.47 -8.55 8.29
CA VAL A 123 16.55 -7.79 8.95
C VAL A 123 17.37 -7.08 7.88
N ASP A 124 17.60 -5.78 8.05
CA ASP A 124 18.52 -5.05 7.18
C ASP A 124 19.95 -5.51 7.48
N PRO A 125 20.72 -6.04 6.53
CA PRO A 125 22.11 -6.46 6.77
C PRO A 125 22.96 -5.35 7.39
N ASP A 126 22.66 -4.09 7.05
CA ASP A 126 23.37 -2.92 7.57
C ASP A 126 22.99 -2.57 9.03
N SER A 127 21.94 -3.21 9.58
CA SER A 127 21.51 -3.02 10.98
C SER A 127 22.32 -3.86 11.98
N VAL A 128 23.02 -4.90 11.50
CA VAL A 128 23.93 -5.70 12.31
C VAL A 128 25.29 -4.98 12.34
N LYS A 129 25.48 -4.09 13.33
CA LYS A 129 26.84 -3.61 13.64
C LYS A 129 27.69 -4.82 14.04
N HIS A 130 28.72 -5.14 13.26
CA HIS A 130 29.75 -6.10 13.68
C HIS A 130 30.30 -5.69 15.06
N PRO A 131 30.19 -6.55 16.10
CA PRO A 131 30.80 -6.29 17.41
C PRO A 131 32.33 -6.27 17.39
N ASP A 132 32.97 -6.71 16.29
CA ASP A 132 34.38 -7.13 16.30
C ASP A 132 35.39 -6.07 15.83
N VAL A 133 35.01 -4.78 15.78
CA VAL A 133 35.97 -3.67 15.51
C VAL A 133 35.95 -2.66 16.66
N GLN A 134 36.09 -3.15 17.88
CA GLN A 134 36.61 -2.37 19.01
C GLN A 134 37.40 -3.29 19.92
N LYS A 135 38.65 -3.58 19.55
CA LYS A 135 39.80 -3.78 20.44
C LYS A 135 41.08 -3.95 19.63
#